data_AF-G5B8T7-F1
#
_entry.id   AF-G5B8T7-F1
#
_cell.length_a   1.000
_cell.length_b   1.000
_cell.length_c   1.000
_cell.angle_alpha   90.00
_cell.angle_beta   90.00
_cell.angle_gamma   90.00
#
_symmetry.space_group_name_H-M   'P 1'
#
loop_
_entity.id
_entity.type
_entity.pdbx_description
1 polymer ?
#
loop_
_entity_poly.entity_id
_entity_poly.type
_entity_poly.pdbx_seq_one_letter_code
_entity_poly.pdbx_strand_id
1 'polypeptide(L)'
;MTSNLPHTAPHLKPLPYRSRPPVPALPAQVYIRSTDFDRTLESAQAILAGLFPEASPRSSEADWRPIPVHTVPVAEDKLLRFPMRSCPRYQELLRESTEAAEYQEALEGWTDFLSRLSNFTGLTLVGEPLRKAWKVLDTLICQRAHGLALPPWASPDVLRTLGQISALDIRAHVGPPRAAEKAQLTGGILLDAILANFSRVQSLGLPLKMVMYSAHDSTLLALYGALGLYDGHTPPYAACLGFEFRSCAGDPEEDGAGGNITVSLFYRNDTNRPPLSLSVPGQCPCWPELWPCWRC
;
A
#
# COMPACT_ATOMS: atom_id res chain seq x y z
N MET A 1 41.81 29.52 18.81
CA MET A 1 40.97 29.88 17.66
C MET A 1 39.86 28.85 17.55
N THR A 2 38.71 29.19 18.10
CA THR A 2 37.49 28.39 18.17
C THR A 2 36.75 28.50 16.84
N SER A 3 36.75 27.44 16.02
CA SER A 3 35.94 27.38 14.81
C SER A 3 34.53 26.86 15.14
N ASN A 4 33.57 27.79 15.22
CA ASN A 4 32.15 27.48 15.20
C ASN A 4 31.74 27.05 13.78
N LEU A 5 31.28 25.82 13.62
CA LEU A 5 30.54 25.37 12.44
C LEU A 5 29.03 25.42 12.76
N PRO A 6 28.19 26.10 11.96
CA PRO A 6 26.75 26.05 12.15
C PRO A 6 26.18 24.75 11.57
N HIS A 7 25.65 23.90 12.45
CA HIS A 7 24.73 22.83 12.06
C HIS A 7 23.35 23.44 11.78
N THR A 8 23.04 23.71 10.52
CA THR A 8 21.67 23.94 10.06
C THR A 8 21.24 22.77 9.18
N ALA A 9 20.39 21.90 9.72
CA ALA A 9 19.66 20.90 8.96
C ALA A 9 18.71 21.61 7.96
N PRO A 10 18.51 21.07 6.75
CA PRO A 10 17.57 21.66 5.81
C PRO A 10 16.13 21.50 6.33
N HIS A 11 15.54 22.61 6.72
CA HIS A 11 14.11 22.73 6.99
C HIS A 11 13.31 22.38 5.71
N LEU A 12 12.40 21.41 5.82
CA LEU A 12 11.33 21.17 4.86
C LEU A 12 10.55 22.49 4.64
N LYS A 13 10.61 23.04 3.42
CA LYS A 13 9.66 24.08 3.01
C LYS A 13 8.30 23.41 2.74
N PRO A 14 7.22 23.81 3.44
CA PRO A 14 5.89 23.32 3.13
C PRO A 14 5.48 23.76 1.71
N LEU A 15 4.83 22.86 0.98
CA LEU A 15 4.15 23.19 -0.28
C LEU A 15 3.15 24.35 -0.04
N PRO A 16 2.91 25.22 -1.04
CA PRO A 16 2.04 26.38 -0.88
C PRO A 16 0.63 25.96 -0.43
N TYR A 17 0.27 26.50 0.73
CA TYR A 17 -0.96 26.27 1.48
C TYR A 17 -2.17 26.76 0.67
N ARG A 18 -2.86 25.87 -0.04
CA ARG A 18 -4.30 26.08 -0.29
C ARG A 18 -4.99 25.96 1.07
N SER A 19 -5.72 26.99 1.45
CA SER A 19 -6.39 27.20 2.74
C SER A 19 -6.90 25.90 3.38
N ARG A 20 -6.34 25.51 4.54
CA ARG A 20 -6.96 24.47 5.39
C ARG A 20 -8.38 24.90 5.73
N PRO A 21 -9.38 24.03 5.57
CA PRO A 21 -10.73 24.33 6.03
C PRO A 21 -10.76 24.50 7.55
N PRO A 22 -11.58 25.42 8.09
CA PRO A 22 -11.74 25.60 9.53
C PRO A 22 -12.41 24.38 10.17
N VAL A 23 -11.90 23.98 11.34
CA VAL A 23 -12.32 22.81 12.13
C VAL A 23 -13.57 23.13 12.93
N PRO A 24 -14.76 22.68 12.48
CA PRO A 24 -15.63 21.87 13.36
C PRO A 24 -16.53 20.86 12.60
N ALA A 25 -15.99 20.04 11.69
CA ALA A 25 -16.77 18.99 11.01
C ALA A 25 -15.98 17.70 10.65
N LEU A 26 -14.88 17.40 11.36
CA LEU A 26 -14.04 16.21 11.06
C LEU A 26 -14.77 14.86 11.09
N PRO A 27 -15.67 14.55 12.05
CA PRO A 27 -16.17 13.18 12.20
C PRO A 27 -16.95 12.66 10.98
N ALA A 28 -17.66 13.55 10.28
CA ALA A 28 -18.41 13.19 9.07
C ALA A 28 -17.59 13.34 7.78
N GLN A 29 -16.48 14.08 7.82
CA GLN A 29 -15.63 14.35 6.66
C GLN A 29 -14.47 13.37 6.52
N VAL A 30 -14.07 12.70 7.61
CA VAL A 30 -12.91 11.80 7.61
C VAL A 30 -13.28 10.46 8.22
N TYR A 31 -12.95 9.38 7.52
CA TYR A 31 -13.07 8.02 8.03
C TYR A 31 -11.71 7.32 8.00
N ILE A 32 -11.35 6.67 9.10
CA ILE A 32 -10.08 5.95 9.23
C ILE A 32 -10.36 4.51 9.63
N ARG A 33 -9.81 3.58 8.85
CA ARG A 33 -9.80 2.16 9.17
C ARG A 33 -8.38 1.64 9.17
N SER A 34 -8.03 0.88 10.20
CA SER A 34 -6.75 0.18 10.32
C SER A 34 -6.99 -1.32 10.38
N THR A 35 -6.01 -2.13 9.96
CA THR A 35 -5.93 -3.52 10.42
C THR A 35 -5.62 -3.55 11.92
N ASP A 36 -6.03 -4.63 12.59
CA ASP A 36 -5.89 -4.83 14.04
C ASP A 36 -4.49 -5.32 14.41
N PHE A 37 -3.49 -4.47 14.18
CA PHE A 37 -2.11 -4.65 14.64
C PHE A 37 -1.63 -3.34 15.25
N ASP A 38 -0.88 -3.40 16.34
CA ASP A 38 -0.32 -2.22 17.02
C ASP A 38 0.37 -1.28 16.02
N ARG A 39 1.28 -1.83 15.20
CA ARG A 39 2.03 -1.04 14.20
C ARG A 39 1.16 -0.28 13.21
N THR A 40 -0.01 -0.77 12.82
CA THR A 40 -0.89 -0.11 11.85
C THR A 40 -1.82 0.89 12.53
N LEU A 41 -2.28 0.59 13.73
CA LEU A 41 -3.06 1.51 14.57
C LEU A 41 -2.22 2.72 14.98
N GLU A 42 -1.01 2.49 15.48
CA GLU A 42 -0.05 3.54 15.85
C GLU A 42 0.37 4.38 14.63
N SER A 43 0.60 3.73 13.48
CA SER A 43 0.90 4.46 12.23
C SER A 43 -0.26 5.38 11.81
N ALA A 44 -1.50 4.91 11.90
CA ALA A 44 -2.67 5.72 11.60
C ALA A 44 -2.75 6.95 12.53
N GLN A 45 -2.56 6.74 13.83
CA GLN A 45 -2.57 7.82 14.83
C GLN A 45 -1.43 8.82 14.59
N ALA A 46 -0.22 8.35 14.28
CA ALA A 46 0.93 9.21 13.98
C ALA A 46 0.69 10.07 12.73
N ILE A 47 0.10 9.50 11.67
CA ILE A 47 -0.28 10.23 10.46
C ILE A 47 -1.36 11.28 10.78
N LEU A 48 -2.37 10.92 11.58
CA LEU A 48 -3.44 11.82 11.99
C LEU A 48 -2.92 12.99 12.81
N ALA A 49 -1.98 12.76 13.74
CA ALA A 49 -1.33 13.82 14.51
C ALA A 49 -0.55 14.81 13.62
N GLY A 50 -0.04 14.37 12.47
CA GLY A 50 0.61 15.24 11.48
C GLY A 50 -0.37 16.00 10.58
N LEU A 51 -1.47 15.36 10.18
CA LEU A 51 -2.51 15.96 9.33
C LEU A 51 -3.37 16.98 10.09
N PHE A 52 -3.74 16.62 11.32
CA PHE A 52 -4.65 17.35 12.20
C PHE A 52 -3.90 17.62 13.51
N PRO A 53 -3.28 18.81 13.67
CA PRO A 53 -2.52 19.14 14.88
C PRO A 53 -3.31 18.93 16.17
N GLU A 54 -4.62 19.19 16.15
CA GLU A 54 -5.54 18.93 17.26
C GLU A 54 -5.59 17.46 17.70
N ALA A 55 -5.32 16.50 16.80
CA ALA A 55 -5.24 15.07 17.14
C ALA A 55 -3.92 14.68 17.81
N SER A 56 -2.91 15.56 17.78
CA SER A 56 -1.62 15.32 18.38
C SER A 56 -1.70 15.30 19.92
N PRO A 57 -1.11 14.30 20.59
CA PRO A 57 -0.98 14.31 22.06
C PRO A 57 -0.15 15.47 22.61
N ARG A 58 0.58 16.19 21.75
CA ARG A 58 1.36 17.39 22.12
C ARG A 58 0.51 18.67 22.17
N SER A 59 -0.73 18.61 21.72
CA SER A 59 -1.66 19.74 21.79
C SER A 59 -2.03 20.03 23.24
N SER A 60 -2.45 21.27 23.50
CA SER A 60 -2.97 21.62 24.82
C SER A 60 -4.20 20.73 25.13
N GLU A 61 -4.44 20.42 26.41
CA GLU A 61 -5.62 19.63 26.80
C GLU A 61 -6.94 20.24 26.30
N ALA A 62 -6.99 21.57 26.18
CA ALA A 62 -8.15 22.30 25.67
C ALA A 62 -8.36 22.15 24.15
N ASP A 63 -7.28 21.90 23.40
CA ASP A 63 -7.29 21.79 21.94
C ASP A 63 -7.28 20.34 21.45
N TRP A 64 -7.00 19.37 22.33
CA TRP A 64 -6.88 17.98 21.95
C TRP A 64 -8.21 17.40 21.47
N ARG A 65 -8.25 16.95 20.22
CA ARG A 65 -9.41 16.34 19.57
C ARG A 65 -8.99 14.98 18.99
N PRO A 66 -9.21 13.86 19.71
CA PRO A 66 -8.87 12.56 19.20
C PRO A 66 -9.72 12.23 17.97
N ILE A 67 -9.07 11.63 16.97
CA ILE A 67 -9.73 11.15 15.76
C ILE A 67 -9.84 9.63 15.85
N PRO A 68 -11.05 9.05 15.69
CA PRO A 68 -11.25 7.61 15.83
C PRO A 68 -10.54 6.84 14.72
N VAL A 69 -9.87 5.76 15.10
CA VAL A 69 -9.31 4.75 14.19
C VAL A 69 -10.13 3.48 14.34
N HIS A 70 -10.93 3.16 13.35
CA HIS A 70 -11.77 1.96 13.38
C HIS A 70 -10.96 0.73 13.00
N THR A 71 -11.27 -0.41 13.59
CA THR A 71 -10.66 -1.68 13.22
C THR A 71 -11.68 -2.81 13.34
N VAL A 72 -11.30 -3.98 12.83
CA VAL A 72 -12.02 -5.24 12.98
C VAL A 72 -11.02 -6.32 13.38
N PRO A 73 -11.41 -7.33 14.17
CA PRO A 73 -10.49 -8.38 14.58
C PRO A 73 -9.74 -9.02 13.39
N VAL A 74 -8.47 -9.37 13.61
CA VAL A 74 -7.59 -9.92 12.55
C VAL A 74 -8.21 -11.09 11.76
N ALA A 75 -8.94 -11.97 12.44
CA ALA A 75 -9.57 -13.14 11.83
C ALA A 75 -10.76 -12.78 10.91
N GLU A 76 -11.36 -11.62 11.12
CA GLU A 76 -12.56 -11.14 10.43
C GLU A 76 -12.27 -10.08 9.37
N ASP A 77 -11.03 -9.57 9.29
CA ASP A 77 -10.66 -8.57 8.29
C ASP A 77 -10.59 -9.19 6.88
N LYS A 78 -11.62 -8.90 6.08
CA LYS A 78 -11.74 -9.30 4.67
C LYS A 78 -11.43 -8.16 3.68
N LEU A 79 -11.06 -6.97 4.17
CA LEU A 79 -10.90 -5.76 3.34
C LEU A 79 -9.44 -5.33 3.22
N LEU A 80 -8.69 -5.32 4.32
CA LEU A 80 -7.31 -4.79 4.34
C LEU A 80 -6.24 -5.87 4.54
N ARG A 81 -6.63 -7.09 4.89
CA ARG A 81 -5.68 -8.17 5.21
C ARG A 81 -5.54 -9.16 4.06
N PHE A 82 -4.50 -8.97 3.26
CA PHE A 82 -4.14 -9.87 2.17
C PHE A 82 -2.86 -10.65 2.48
N PRO A 83 -2.72 -11.89 1.95
CA PRO A 83 -3.70 -12.62 1.13
C PRO A 83 -4.83 -13.27 1.94
N MET A 84 -5.96 -13.54 1.26
CA MET A 84 -7.16 -14.17 1.84
C MET A 84 -6.95 -15.68 2.05
N ARG A 85 -6.29 -16.05 3.16
CA ARG A 85 -5.88 -17.45 3.43
C ARG A 85 -7.03 -18.45 3.52
N SER A 86 -8.24 -18.02 3.87
CA SER A 86 -9.41 -18.88 4.02
C SER A 86 -10.20 -19.06 2.72
N CYS A 87 -9.73 -18.53 1.58
CA CYS A 87 -10.39 -18.68 0.29
C CYS A 87 -9.82 -19.89 -0.46
N PRO A 88 -10.57 -21.00 -0.64
CA PRO A 88 -10.08 -22.19 -1.34
C PRO A 88 -9.66 -21.89 -2.78
N ARG A 89 -10.45 -21.08 -3.48
CA ARG A 89 -10.14 -20.70 -4.86
C ARG A 89 -8.83 -19.93 -4.99
N TYR A 90 -8.55 -19.05 -4.02
CA TYR A 90 -7.27 -18.36 -3.96
C TYR A 90 -6.09 -19.32 -3.77
N GLN A 91 -6.26 -20.34 -2.91
CA GLN A 91 -5.23 -21.36 -2.71
C GLN A 91 -4.95 -22.17 -3.98
N GLU A 92 -5.99 -22.50 -4.75
CA GLU A 92 -5.84 -23.14 -6.06
C GLU A 92 -5.06 -22.28 -7.04
N LEU A 93 -5.40 -20.98 -7.16
CA LEU A 93 -4.70 -20.04 -8.04
C LEU A 93 -3.23 -19.84 -7.62
N LEU A 94 -2.96 -19.79 -6.32
CA LEU A 94 -1.59 -19.72 -5.82
C LEU A 94 -0.82 -21.00 -6.18
N ARG A 95 -1.43 -22.17 -6.00
CA ARG A 95 -0.85 -23.46 -6.37
C ARG A 95 -0.54 -23.52 -7.87
N GLU A 96 -1.49 -23.14 -8.73
CA GLU A 96 -1.29 -23.02 -10.19
C GLU A 96 -0.07 -22.13 -10.53
N SER A 97 0.14 -21.07 -9.76
CA SER A 97 1.25 -20.13 -9.99
C SER A 97 2.58 -20.68 -9.53
N THR A 98 2.60 -21.35 -8.38
CA THR A 98 3.82 -21.98 -7.86
C THR A 98 4.21 -23.22 -8.65
N GLU A 99 3.26 -23.92 -9.29
CA GLU A 99 3.52 -25.08 -10.15
C GLU A 99 3.89 -24.70 -11.60
N ALA A 100 3.75 -23.42 -11.97
CA ALA A 100 4.09 -22.94 -13.31
C ALA A 100 5.60 -23.09 -13.60
N ALA A 101 5.93 -23.34 -14.88
CA ALA A 101 7.30 -23.57 -15.33
C ALA A 101 8.26 -22.45 -14.91
N GLU A 102 7.88 -21.18 -15.11
CA GLU A 102 8.69 -20.01 -14.71
C GLU A 102 9.07 -20.04 -13.23
N TYR A 103 8.12 -20.41 -12.36
CA TYR A 103 8.36 -20.47 -10.92
C TYR A 103 9.27 -21.64 -10.55
N GLN A 104 9.03 -22.82 -11.14
CA GLN A 104 9.82 -24.03 -10.89
C GLN A 104 11.26 -23.90 -11.40
N GLU A 105 11.46 -23.35 -12.60
CA GLU A 105 12.79 -23.09 -13.18
C GLU A 105 13.60 -22.11 -12.32
N ALA A 106 12.96 -21.02 -11.85
CA ALA A 106 13.61 -20.07 -10.96
C ALA A 106 13.95 -20.69 -9.60
N LEU A 107 13.04 -21.50 -9.04
CA LEU A 107 13.27 -22.22 -7.79
C LEU A 107 14.46 -23.19 -7.92
N GLU A 108 14.52 -23.96 -9.01
CA GLU A 108 15.64 -24.86 -9.31
C GLU A 108 16.95 -24.08 -9.39
N GLY A 109 16.98 -22.97 -10.12
CA GLY A 109 18.14 -22.08 -10.25
C GLY A 109 18.62 -21.47 -8.93
N TRP A 110 17.78 -21.42 -7.90
CA TRP A 110 18.15 -20.92 -6.57
C TRP A 110 18.41 -22.02 -5.54
N THR A 111 18.38 -23.30 -5.90
CA THR A 111 18.56 -24.43 -4.97
C THR A 111 19.82 -24.32 -4.12
N ASP A 112 20.97 -24.04 -4.75
CA ASP A 112 22.25 -23.88 -4.05
C ASP A 112 22.26 -22.64 -3.14
N PHE A 113 21.65 -21.56 -3.61
CA PHE A 113 21.52 -20.33 -2.84
C PHE A 113 20.69 -20.55 -1.58
N LEU A 114 19.53 -21.17 -1.72
CA LEU A 114 18.62 -21.49 -0.62
C LEU A 114 19.26 -22.47 0.36
N SER A 115 20.02 -23.45 -0.13
CA SER A 115 20.78 -24.38 0.72
C SER A 115 21.82 -23.65 1.57
N ARG A 116 22.60 -22.73 0.98
CA ARG A 116 23.53 -21.89 1.74
C ARG A 116 22.81 -20.97 2.72
N LEU A 117 21.70 -20.36 2.31
CA LEU A 117 20.89 -19.50 3.17
C LEU A 117 20.36 -20.26 4.40
N SER A 118 19.89 -21.49 4.20
CA SER A 118 19.48 -22.42 5.28
C SER A 118 20.63 -22.66 6.26
N ASN A 119 21.85 -22.89 5.76
CA ASN A 119 23.03 -23.10 6.61
C ASN A 119 23.44 -21.84 7.40
N PHE A 120 23.36 -20.65 6.77
CA PHE A 120 23.69 -19.40 7.45
C PHE A 120 22.68 -18.99 8.51
N THR A 121 21.40 -19.28 8.29
CA THR A 121 20.30 -18.81 9.14
C THR A 121 19.82 -19.86 10.14
N GLY A 122 20.11 -21.14 9.90
CA GLY A 122 19.53 -22.26 10.65
C GLY A 122 18.05 -22.51 10.36
N LEU A 123 17.45 -21.81 9.37
CA LEU A 123 16.04 -21.93 9.05
C LEU A 123 15.77 -23.09 8.07
N THR A 124 14.85 -23.98 8.42
CA THR A 124 14.39 -25.03 7.50
C THR A 124 13.53 -24.46 6.37
N LEU A 125 14.07 -24.43 5.15
CA LEU A 125 13.41 -23.88 3.95
C LEU A 125 12.52 -24.88 3.18
N VAL A 126 12.04 -25.96 3.82
CA VAL A 126 11.15 -26.96 3.18
C VAL A 126 9.71 -26.45 3.04
N GLY A 127 9.00 -26.85 1.98
CA GLY A 127 7.58 -26.54 1.74
C GLY A 127 7.36 -25.23 0.97
N GLU A 128 7.65 -24.09 1.61
CA GLU A 128 7.52 -22.76 1.00
C GLU A 128 8.88 -22.01 1.04
N PRO A 129 9.89 -22.48 0.28
CA PRO A 129 11.27 -21.96 0.38
C PRO A 129 11.36 -20.46 0.10
N LEU A 130 10.70 -19.96 -0.95
CA LEU A 130 10.81 -18.55 -1.36
C LEU A 130 10.17 -17.62 -0.32
N ARG A 131 8.94 -17.92 0.13
CA ARG A 131 8.27 -17.23 1.22
C ARG A 131 9.10 -17.20 2.51
N LYS A 132 9.78 -18.30 2.85
CA LYS A 132 10.66 -18.34 4.03
C LYS A 132 11.93 -17.53 3.84
N ALA A 133 12.52 -17.54 2.64
CA ALA A 133 13.65 -16.69 2.29
C ALA A 133 13.30 -15.19 2.35
N TRP A 134 12.07 -14.80 1.95
CA TRP A 134 11.57 -13.44 2.13
C TRP A 134 11.61 -12.98 3.60
N LYS A 135 11.30 -13.85 4.57
CA LYS A 135 11.42 -13.49 6.01
C LYS A 135 12.85 -13.14 6.42
N VAL A 136 13.84 -13.79 5.79
CA VAL A 136 15.25 -13.46 6.00
C VAL A 136 15.54 -12.06 5.47
N LEU A 137 15.08 -11.75 4.26
CA LEU A 137 15.21 -10.41 3.67
C LEU A 137 14.59 -9.33 4.57
N ASP A 138 13.35 -9.53 5.00
CA ASP A 138 12.61 -8.61 5.87
C ASP A 138 13.38 -8.33 7.17
N THR A 139 13.93 -9.38 7.79
CA THR A 139 14.79 -9.26 8.98
C THR A 139 16.04 -8.42 8.69
N LEU A 140 16.73 -8.68 7.58
CA LEU A 140 17.93 -7.93 7.19
C LEU A 140 17.62 -6.45 6.89
N ILE A 141 16.47 -6.16 6.26
CA ILE A 141 15.98 -4.79 6.04
C ILE A 141 15.74 -4.10 7.38
N CYS A 142 15.08 -4.75 8.32
CA CYS A 142 14.84 -4.20 9.66
C CYS A 142 16.15 -3.90 10.39
N GLN A 143 17.12 -4.83 10.39
CA GLN A 143 18.44 -4.59 11.01
C GLN A 143 19.13 -3.37 10.42
N ARG A 144 19.16 -3.27 9.08
CA ARG A 144 19.74 -2.12 8.38
C ARG A 144 19.03 -0.81 8.74
N ALA A 145 17.69 -0.82 8.79
CA ALA A 145 16.90 0.36 9.14
C ALA A 145 17.20 0.89 10.55
N HIS A 146 17.62 0.01 11.47
CA HIS A 146 18.02 0.36 12.84
C HIS A 146 19.53 0.59 13.00
N GLY A 147 20.29 0.67 11.91
CA GLY A 147 21.74 0.88 11.95
C GLY A 147 22.53 -0.29 12.54
N LEU A 148 21.94 -1.48 12.61
CA LEU A 148 22.61 -2.67 13.10
C LEU A 148 23.52 -3.26 12.02
N ALA A 149 24.65 -3.81 12.45
CA ALA A 149 25.56 -4.51 11.55
C ALA A 149 24.87 -5.75 10.96
N LEU A 150 24.94 -5.88 9.64
CA LEU A 150 24.47 -7.10 8.96
C LEU A 150 25.47 -8.22 9.17
N PRO A 151 25.01 -9.49 9.22
CA PRO A 151 25.92 -10.62 9.32
C PRO A 151 26.84 -10.68 8.09
N PRO A 152 28.08 -11.21 8.22
CA PRO A 152 29.08 -11.17 7.14
C PRO A 152 28.64 -11.82 5.82
N TRP A 153 27.74 -12.80 5.88
CA TRP A 153 27.20 -13.47 4.69
C TRP A 153 26.15 -12.64 3.95
N ALA A 154 25.55 -11.62 4.56
CA ALA A 154 24.50 -10.79 3.96
C ALA A 154 25.10 -9.69 3.06
N SER A 155 25.84 -10.12 2.05
CA SER A 155 26.46 -9.24 1.05
C SER A 155 25.39 -8.54 0.19
N PRO A 156 25.77 -7.47 -0.54
CA PRO A 156 24.87 -6.83 -1.51
C PRO A 156 24.29 -7.80 -2.56
N ASP A 157 25.07 -8.81 -2.98
CA ASP A 157 24.60 -9.83 -3.93
C ASP A 157 23.54 -10.73 -3.29
N VAL A 158 23.73 -11.17 -2.04
CA VAL A 158 22.74 -11.96 -1.30
C VAL A 158 21.43 -11.19 -1.17
N LEU A 159 21.50 -9.90 -0.83
CA LEU A 159 20.30 -9.06 -0.73
C LEU A 159 19.61 -8.86 -2.07
N ARG A 160 20.36 -8.73 -3.16
CA ARG A 160 19.80 -8.66 -4.52
C ARG A 160 19.06 -9.94 -4.88
N THR A 161 19.67 -11.10 -4.63
CA THR A 161 19.05 -12.41 -4.90
C THR A 161 17.79 -12.61 -4.05
N LEU A 162 17.84 -12.26 -2.76
CA LEU A 162 16.66 -12.28 -1.90
C LEU A 162 15.54 -11.36 -2.41
N GLY A 163 15.90 -10.19 -2.94
CA GLY A 163 14.94 -9.28 -3.57
C GLY A 163 14.27 -9.90 -4.80
N GLN A 164 15.04 -10.58 -5.66
CA GLN A 164 14.50 -11.32 -6.81
C GLN A 164 13.57 -12.46 -6.40
N ILE A 165 13.97 -13.23 -5.37
CA ILE A 165 13.13 -14.27 -4.76
C ILE A 165 11.80 -13.69 -4.26
N SER A 166 11.87 -12.57 -3.53
CA SER A 166 10.69 -11.87 -3.03
C SER A 166 9.78 -11.39 -4.17
N ALA A 167 10.35 -10.85 -5.25
CA ALA A 167 9.59 -10.37 -6.39
C ALA A 167 8.83 -11.52 -7.09
N LEU A 168 9.45 -12.69 -7.21
CA LEU A 168 8.80 -13.87 -7.78
C LEU A 168 7.69 -14.41 -6.87
N ASP A 169 7.93 -14.51 -5.56
CA ASP A 169 6.93 -14.94 -4.56
C ASP A 169 5.69 -14.02 -4.59
N ILE A 170 5.92 -12.70 -4.62
CA ILE A 170 4.83 -11.72 -4.73
C ILE A 170 4.12 -11.83 -6.08
N ARG A 171 4.84 -12.01 -7.20
CA ARG A 171 4.25 -12.22 -8.52
C ARG A 171 3.33 -13.44 -8.54
N ALA A 172 3.66 -14.52 -7.84
CA ALA A 172 2.78 -15.67 -7.71
C ALA A 172 1.44 -15.30 -7.04
N HIS A 173 1.44 -14.34 -6.10
CA HIS A 173 0.25 -13.87 -5.42
C HIS A 173 -0.61 -12.87 -6.21
N VAL A 174 -0.01 -11.98 -7.01
CA VAL A 174 -0.73 -10.83 -7.62
C VAL A 174 -0.58 -10.70 -9.13
N GLY A 175 0.32 -11.47 -9.74
CA GLY A 175 0.63 -11.46 -11.16
C GLY A 175 0.12 -12.70 -11.89
N PRO A 176 0.56 -12.91 -13.14
CA PRO A 176 0.25 -14.10 -13.93
C PRO A 176 0.71 -15.40 -13.24
N PRO A 177 0.10 -16.56 -13.60
CA PRO A 177 -1.09 -16.70 -14.43
C PRO A 177 -2.36 -16.19 -13.72
N ARG A 178 -3.43 -15.93 -14.49
CA ARG A 178 -4.77 -15.56 -13.98
C ARG A 178 -4.79 -14.36 -13.02
N ALA A 179 -3.97 -13.34 -13.31
CA ALA A 179 -3.86 -12.13 -12.49
C ALA A 179 -5.22 -11.45 -12.21
N ALA A 180 -6.10 -11.39 -13.21
CA ALA A 180 -7.43 -10.80 -13.07
C ALA A 180 -8.29 -11.52 -12.01
N GLU A 181 -8.31 -12.85 -12.02
CA GLU A 181 -9.08 -13.64 -11.05
C GLU A 181 -8.47 -13.55 -9.64
N LYS A 182 -7.13 -13.56 -9.54
CA LYS A 182 -6.45 -13.32 -8.25
C LYS A 182 -6.80 -11.94 -7.70
N ALA A 183 -6.85 -10.93 -8.56
CA ALA A 183 -7.20 -9.57 -8.18
C ALA A 183 -8.63 -9.49 -7.64
N GLN A 184 -9.61 -10.13 -8.29
CA GLN A 184 -11.00 -10.22 -7.79
C GLN A 184 -11.10 -10.82 -6.38
N LEU A 185 -10.24 -11.78 -6.04
CA LEU A 185 -10.21 -12.43 -4.73
C LEU A 185 -9.32 -11.75 -3.69
N THR A 186 -8.57 -10.71 -4.11
CA THR A 186 -7.61 -9.99 -3.26
C THR A 186 -7.82 -8.48 -3.36
N GLY A 187 -6.90 -7.73 -3.99
CA GLY A 187 -6.89 -6.27 -4.00
C GLY A 187 -8.12 -5.63 -4.65
N GLY A 188 -8.82 -6.36 -5.51
CA GLY A 188 -10.09 -5.95 -6.11
C GLY A 188 -11.19 -5.67 -5.08
N ILE A 189 -11.16 -6.36 -3.93
CA ILE A 189 -12.11 -6.12 -2.83
C ILE A 189 -11.91 -4.71 -2.25
N LEU A 190 -10.65 -4.31 -2.05
CA LEU A 190 -10.32 -2.97 -1.57
C LEU A 190 -10.57 -1.91 -2.64
N LEU A 191 -10.26 -2.21 -3.90
CA LEU A 191 -10.54 -1.32 -5.02
C LEU A 191 -12.04 -1.03 -5.15
N ASP A 192 -12.89 -2.07 -5.09
CA ASP A 192 -14.34 -1.92 -5.11
C ASP A 192 -14.84 -1.06 -3.94
N ALA A 193 -14.33 -1.27 -2.73
CA ALA A 193 -14.68 -0.44 -1.57
C ALA A 193 -14.28 1.04 -1.74
N ILE A 194 -13.12 1.32 -2.34
CA ILE A 194 -12.67 2.69 -2.65
C ILE A 194 -13.63 3.34 -3.66
N LEU A 195 -13.93 2.64 -4.77
CA LEU A 195 -14.81 3.14 -5.81
C LEU A 195 -16.25 3.33 -5.29
N ALA A 196 -16.75 2.41 -4.48
CA ALA A 196 -18.06 2.51 -3.85
C ALA A 196 -18.16 3.74 -2.93
N ASN A 197 -17.09 4.12 -2.23
CA ASN A 197 -17.08 5.36 -1.44
C ASN A 197 -17.25 6.59 -2.33
N PHE A 198 -16.58 6.66 -3.49
CA PHE A 198 -16.76 7.76 -4.43
C PHE A 198 -18.19 7.84 -4.97
N SER A 199 -18.74 6.71 -5.43
CA SER A 199 -20.11 6.64 -5.92
C SER A 199 -21.12 7.08 -4.85
N ARG A 200 -20.94 6.65 -3.59
CA ARG A 200 -21.83 7.04 -2.47
C ARG A 200 -21.73 8.51 -2.14
N VAL A 201 -20.53 9.09 -2.13
CA VAL A 201 -20.35 10.54 -1.91
C VAL A 201 -21.09 11.34 -2.97
N GLN A 202 -20.97 10.93 -4.24
CA GLN A 202 -21.66 11.57 -5.34
C GLN A 202 -23.18 11.39 -5.28
N SER A 203 -23.67 10.16 -5.10
CA SER A 203 -25.10 9.85 -5.21
C SER A 203 -25.91 10.30 -3.99
N LEU A 204 -25.30 10.32 -2.81
CA LEU A 204 -25.97 10.67 -1.54
C LEU A 204 -25.56 12.06 -1.02
N GLY A 205 -24.66 12.76 -1.70
CA GLY A 205 -24.17 14.08 -1.26
C GLY A 205 -23.47 14.04 0.11
N LEU A 206 -22.76 12.95 0.42
CA LEU A 206 -22.12 12.79 1.73
C LEU A 206 -21.00 13.84 1.91
N PRO A 207 -20.80 14.35 3.14
CA PRO A 207 -19.73 15.32 3.41
C PRO A 207 -18.33 14.69 3.45
N LEU A 208 -18.21 13.37 3.31
CA LEU A 208 -16.95 12.63 3.36
C LEU A 208 -15.93 13.17 2.34
N LYS A 209 -14.76 13.59 2.84
CA LYS A 209 -13.64 14.14 2.08
C LYS A 209 -12.43 13.22 2.01
N MET A 210 -12.23 12.37 3.02
CA MET A 210 -11.08 11.49 3.10
C MET A 210 -11.44 10.15 3.73
N VAL A 211 -10.95 9.08 3.11
CA VAL A 211 -10.88 7.75 3.73
C VAL A 211 -9.41 7.35 3.81
N MET A 212 -8.95 7.00 5.01
CA MET A 212 -7.59 6.49 5.22
C MET A 212 -7.64 5.02 5.62
N TYR A 213 -6.94 4.18 4.86
CA TYR A 213 -6.74 2.77 5.17
C TYR A 213 -5.29 2.55 5.64
N SER A 214 -5.10 2.28 6.93
CA SER A 214 -3.78 1.93 7.48
C SER A 214 -3.61 0.42 7.50
N ALA A 215 -2.64 -0.09 6.74
CA ALA A 215 -2.54 -1.53 6.47
C ALA A 215 -1.08 -1.97 6.23
N HIS A 216 -0.88 -2.93 5.32
CA HIS A 216 0.41 -3.61 5.12
C HIS A 216 0.95 -3.40 3.71
N ASP A 217 2.23 -3.73 3.54
CA ASP A 217 2.85 -3.91 2.22
C ASP A 217 2.04 -4.87 1.34
N SER A 218 1.57 -5.99 1.88
CA SER A 218 0.71 -6.94 1.18
C SER A 218 -0.61 -6.32 0.71
N THR A 219 -1.13 -5.33 1.43
CA THR A 219 -2.34 -4.59 1.04
C THR A 219 -2.08 -3.71 -0.17
N LEU A 220 -0.98 -2.96 -0.16
CA LEU A 220 -0.57 -2.17 -1.30
C LEU A 220 -0.24 -3.04 -2.50
N LEU A 221 0.49 -4.14 -2.32
CA LEU A 221 0.82 -5.10 -3.38
C LEU A 221 -0.42 -5.73 -4.01
N ALA A 222 -1.41 -6.12 -3.20
CA ALA A 222 -2.67 -6.65 -3.70
C ALA A 222 -3.42 -5.60 -4.54
N LEU A 223 -3.51 -4.36 -4.05
CA LEU A 223 -4.16 -3.27 -4.77
C LEU A 223 -3.40 -2.87 -6.06
N TYR A 224 -2.07 -2.82 -6.02
CA TYR A 224 -1.21 -2.62 -7.20
C TYR A 224 -1.42 -3.72 -8.23
N GLY A 225 -1.49 -4.99 -7.79
CA GLY A 225 -1.80 -6.12 -8.65
C GLY A 225 -3.16 -5.99 -9.31
N ALA A 226 -4.19 -5.60 -8.55
CA ALA A 226 -5.54 -5.38 -9.08
C ALA A 226 -5.60 -4.23 -10.10
N LEU A 227 -4.75 -3.21 -9.94
CA LEU A 227 -4.61 -2.12 -10.92
C LEU A 227 -3.72 -2.49 -12.11
N GLY A 228 -3.08 -3.67 -12.11
CA GLY A 228 -2.10 -4.05 -13.13
C GLY A 228 -0.81 -3.23 -13.10
N LEU A 229 -0.45 -2.67 -11.94
CA LEU A 229 0.67 -1.73 -11.74
C LEU A 229 1.89 -2.34 -11.05
N TYR A 230 1.83 -3.64 -10.69
CA TYR A 230 2.95 -4.27 -9.98
C TYR A 230 4.24 -4.31 -10.82
N ASP A 231 5.30 -3.70 -10.29
CA ASP A 231 6.59 -3.47 -10.95
C ASP A 231 7.71 -4.40 -10.43
N GLY A 232 7.38 -5.34 -9.55
CA GLY A 232 8.36 -6.25 -8.93
C GLY A 232 8.98 -5.73 -7.65
N HIS A 233 8.62 -4.52 -7.17
CA HIS A 233 9.25 -3.91 -6.00
C HIS A 233 8.32 -3.98 -4.78
N THR A 234 8.90 -4.17 -3.60
CA THR A 234 8.16 -4.13 -2.33
C THR A 234 7.92 -2.69 -1.89
N PRO A 235 6.71 -2.33 -1.42
CA PRO A 235 6.45 -1.00 -0.87
C PRO A 235 7.38 -0.70 0.32
N PRO A 236 8.05 0.47 0.36
CA PRO A 236 8.82 0.87 1.53
C PRO A 236 7.91 1.25 2.70
N TYR A 237 8.50 1.42 3.90
CA TYR A 237 7.76 1.92 5.06
C TYR A 237 7.08 3.26 4.76
N ALA A 238 5.87 3.44 5.28
CA ALA A 238 5.02 4.61 5.07
C ALA A 238 4.69 4.92 3.59
N ALA A 239 4.87 3.96 2.68
CA ALA A 239 4.39 4.08 1.31
C ALA A 239 2.87 4.31 1.29
N CYS A 240 2.41 5.16 0.39
CA CYS A 240 1.01 5.55 0.29
C CYS A 240 0.55 5.56 -1.16
N LEU A 241 -0.57 4.86 -1.43
CA LEU A 241 -1.28 4.90 -2.70
C LEU A 241 -2.56 5.72 -2.52
N GLY A 242 -2.64 6.86 -3.21
CA GLY A 242 -3.76 7.78 -3.14
C GLY A 242 -4.66 7.72 -4.37
N PHE A 243 -5.96 7.85 -4.13
CA PHE A 243 -6.99 8.02 -5.15
C PHE A 243 -7.66 9.37 -4.91
N GLU A 244 -7.58 10.27 -5.88
CA GLU A 244 -8.21 11.58 -5.83
C GLU A 244 -9.40 11.61 -6.78
N PHE A 245 -10.58 11.90 -6.23
CA PHE A 245 -11.81 12.07 -6.97
C PHE A 245 -12.15 13.56 -7.07
N ARG A 246 -12.23 14.10 -8.29
CA ARG A 246 -12.47 15.53 -8.56
C ARG A 246 -13.66 15.71 -9.49
N SER A 247 -14.54 16.64 -9.14
CA SER A 247 -15.55 17.17 -10.07
C SER A 247 -14.88 18.25 -10.91
N CYS A 248 -14.87 18.10 -12.22
CA CYS A 248 -14.61 19.21 -13.13
C CYS A 248 -15.88 20.06 -13.17
N ALA A 249 -15.79 21.32 -12.74
CA ALA A 249 -16.81 22.29 -13.10
C ALA A 249 -16.66 22.52 -14.61
N GLY A 250 -17.68 22.13 -15.39
CA GLY A 250 -17.77 22.58 -16.78
C GLY A 250 -17.92 24.09 -16.82
N ASP A 251 -17.46 24.71 -17.90
CA ASP A 251 -17.83 26.10 -18.19
C ASP A 251 -19.37 26.22 -18.17
N PRO A 252 -19.92 27.32 -17.64
CA PRO A 252 -21.36 27.46 -17.36
C PRO A 252 -22.27 27.53 -18.60
N GLU A 253 -21.81 27.16 -19.80
CA GLU A 253 -22.56 27.27 -21.05
C GLU A 253 -23.12 25.95 -21.61
N GLU A 254 -22.81 24.78 -21.04
CA GLU A 254 -23.46 23.53 -21.45
C GLU A 254 -24.45 23.03 -20.38
N ASP A 255 -25.67 23.57 -20.47
CA ASP A 255 -26.87 23.02 -19.86
C ASP A 255 -27.08 21.56 -20.32
N GLY A 256 -26.89 20.58 -19.41
CA GLY A 256 -27.56 19.28 -19.52
C GLY A 256 -26.79 18.00 -19.17
N ALA A 257 -25.49 18.03 -18.88
CA ALA A 257 -24.74 16.81 -18.52
C ALA A 257 -23.94 17.00 -17.23
N GLY A 258 -24.10 16.06 -16.28
CA GLY A 258 -23.44 16.10 -14.97
C GLY A 258 -21.94 16.37 -15.07
N GLY A 259 -21.43 17.24 -14.20
CA GLY A 259 -20.02 17.68 -14.21
C GLY A 259 -19.05 16.51 -14.36
N ASN A 260 -18.12 16.66 -15.30
CA ASN A 260 -17.21 15.58 -15.68
C ASN A 260 -16.35 15.18 -14.47
N ILE A 261 -16.36 13.91 -14.08
CA ILE A 261 -15.63 13.43 -12.91
C ILE A 261 -14.32 12.79 -13.34
N THR A 262 -13.26 13.11 -12.61
CA THR A 262 -11.94 12.53 -12.83
C THR A 262 -11.44 11.81 -11.58
N VAL A 263 -10.85 10.63 -11.79
CA VAL A 263 -10.12 9.88 -10.77
C VAL A 263 -8.65 9.87 -11.15
N SER A 264 -7.78 10.37 -10.28
CA SER A 264 -6.33 10.30 -10.47
C SER A 264 -5.67 9.52 -9.35
N LEU A 265 -4.63 8.76 -9.71
CA LEU A 265 -3.89 7.92 -8.79
C LEU A 265 -2.48 8.47 -8.60
N PHE A 266 -1.97 8.40 -7.37
CA PHE A 266 -0.59 8.70 -7.07
C PHE A 266 0.03 7.70 -6.10
N TYR A 267 1.33 7.47 -6.22
CA TYR A 267 2.09 6.63 -5.30
C TYR A 267 3.25 7.42 -4.69
N ARG A 268 3.22 7.56 -3.37
CA ARG A 268 4.28 8.18 -2.58
C ARG A 268 5.11 7.08 -1.92
N ASN A 269 6.29 6.83 -2.46
CA ASN A 269 7.24 5.81 -1.98
C ASN A 269 8.62 6.36 -1.58
N ASP A 270 8.86 7.65 -1.76
CA ASP A 270 10.10 8.32 -1.38
C ASP A 270 9.74 9.68 -0.75
N THR A 271 10.31 9.98 0.42
CA THR A 271 10.07 11.25 1.12
C THR A 271 10.78 12.43 0.46
N ASN A 272 11.83 12.17 -0.30
CA ASN A 272 12.67 13.20 -0.93
C ASN A 272 12.22 13.54 -2.36
N ARG A 273 11.17 12.89 -2.86
CA ARG A 273 10.64 13.07 -4.20
C ARG A 273 9.14 13.37 -4.16
N PRO A 274 8.59 14.08 -5.16
CA PRO A 274 7.15 14.22 -5.29
C PRO A 274 6.49 12.85 -5.51
N PRO A 275 5.21 12.68 -5.13
CA PRO A 275 4.45 11.47 -5.45
C PRO A 275 4.44 11.18 -6.96
N LEU A 276 4.52 9.91 -7.31
CA LEU A 276 4.47 9.45 -8.69
C LEU A 276 3.02 9.43 -9.16
N SER A 277 2.69 10.16 -10.22
CA SER A 277 1.39 10.01 -10.88
C SER A 277 1.32 8.66 -11.58
N LEU A 278 0.23 7.92 -11.37
CA LEU A 278 0.03 6.60 -11.93
C LEU A 278 -1.07 6.62 -13.01
N SER A 279 -0.84 5.85 -14.07
CA SER A 279 -1.81 5.60 -15.14
C SER A 279 -2.14 4.12 -15.17
N VAL A 280 -3.42 3.77 -15.09
CA VAL A 280 -3.86 2.37 -15.15
C VAL A 280 -3.82 1.91 -16.61
N PRO A 281 -3.20 0.74 -16.91
CA PRO A 281 -3.13 0.21 -18.26
C PRO A 281 -4.53 0.05 -18.89
N GLY A 282 -4.69 0.50 -20.13
CA GLY A 282 -5.95 0.37 -20.89
C GLY A 282 -7.01 1.44 -20.59
N GLN A 283 -6.69 2.50 -19.84
CA GLN A 283 -7.62 3.59 -19.52
C GLN A 283 -7.26 4.91 -20.24
N CYS A 284 -8.27 5.57 -20.85
CA CYS A 284 -8.20 6.93 -21.40
C CYS A 284 -8.81 7.95 -20.40
N PRO A 285 -8.43 9.24 -20.42
CA PRO A 285 -8.71 10.21 -19.33
C PRO A 285 -10.17 10.63 -19.09
N CYS A 286 -11.15 10.03 -19.76
CA CYS A 286 -12.56 10.46 -19.75
C CYS A 286 -13.47 9.23 -19.59
N TRP A 287 -14.18 9.09 -18.47
CA TRP A 287 -15.03 7.92 -18.17
C TRP A 287 -16.51 8.19 -18.41
N PRO A 288 -17.17 7.31 -19.17
CA PRO A 288 -18.55 6.94 -18.83
C PRO A 288 -18.79 5.45 -18.52
N GLU A 289 -18.00 4.49 -19.02
CA GLU A 289 -18.38 3.07 -18.94
C GLU A 289 -17.18 2.11 -18.77
N LEU A 290 -16.95 1.62 -17.55
CA LEU A 290 -16.06 0.48 -17.27
C LEU A 290 -16.63 -0.34 -16.12
N TRP A 291 -17.69 -1.11 -16.42
CA TRP A 291 -18.32 -2.04 -15.48
C TRP A 291 -18.29 -3.55 -15.86
N PRO A 292 -17.84 -4.03 -17.04
CA PRO A 292 -17.86 -5.48 -17.30
C PRO A 292 -16.61 -6.25 -16.86
N CYS A 293 -15.43 -5.64 -16.69
CA CYS A 293 -14.20 -6.43 -16.46
C CYS A 293 -13.95 -6.86 -15.01
N TRP A 294 -14.67 -6.30 -14.03
CA TRP A 294 -14.49 -6.59 -12.61
C TRP A 294 -15.73 -7.16 -11.91
N ARG A 295 -16.84 -7.29 -12.66
CA ARG A 295 -18.02 -8.06 -12.24
C ARG A 295 -18.08 -9.37 -13.02
N CYS A 296 -17.45 -10.40 -12.47
CA CYS A 296 -17.78 -11.81 -12.68
C CYS A 296 -17.46 -12.52 -11.37
#